data_AF-A0A4D4J2V0-F1
#
_entry.id   AF-A0A4D4J2V0-F1
#
_cell.length_a   1.000
_cell.length_b   1.000
_cell.length_c   1.000
_cell.angle_alpha   90.00
_cell.angle_beta   90.00
_cell.angle_gamma   90.00
#
_symmetry.space_group_name_H-M   'P 1'
#
loop_
_entity.id
_entity.type
_entity.pdbx_description
1 polymer ?
#
loop_
_entity_poly.entity_id
_entity_poly.type
_entity_poly.pdbx_seq_one_letter_code
_entity_poly.pdbx_strand_id
1 'polypeptide(L)' 'MHGSWTNHALALDLPPTTPVKEQVAEFARRWERFPVAPERRDDPPFAGNTWRARTSTCSGCCHCSG' A
#
# COMPACT_ATOMS: atom_id res chain seq x y z
N MET A 1 -18.32 -6.54 -10.12
CA MET A 1 -17.33 -5.51 -9.75
C MET A 1 -17.57 -5.16 -8.29
N HIS A 2 -16.61 -5.38 -7.39
CA HIS A 2 -16.75 -4.89 -6.00
C HIS A 2 -16.46 -3.38 -6.03
N GLY A 3 -17.38 -2.56 -5.54
CA GLY A 3 -17.17 -1.10 -5.45
C GLY A 3 -16.08 -0.77 -4.45
N SER A 4 -15.47 0.41 -4.56
CA SER A 4 -14.43 0.90 -3.64
C SER A 4 -14.82 0.76 -2.16
N TRP A 5 -16.11 0.91 -1.84
CA TRP A 5 -16.66 0.77 -0.49
C TRP A 5 -16.62 -0.63 0.09
N THR A 6 -16.71 -1.67 -0.73
CA THR A 6 -16.54 -3.05 -0.24
C THR A 6 -15.09 -3.28 0.18
N ASN A 7 -14.13 -2.80 -0.61
CA ASN A 7 -12.70 -2.88 -0.25
C ASN A 7 -12.38 -2.03 0.98
N HIS A 8 -13.05 -0.88 1.14
CA HIS A 8 -12.89 -0.04 2.34
C HIS A 8 -13.39 -0.73 3.62
N ALA A 9 -14.51 -1.46 3.56
CA ALA A 9 -14.96 -2.29 4.68
C ALA A 9 -13.89 -3.33 5.07
N LEU A 10 -13.34 -4.04 4.09
CA LEU A 10 -12.30 -5.05 4.33
C LEU A 10 -11.01 -4.45 4.89
N ALA A 11 -10.59 -3.26 4.42
CA ALA A 11 -9.43 -2.55 4.95
C ALA A 11 -9.61 -2.13 6.43
N LEU A 12 -10.86 -1.93 6.85
CA LEU A 12 -11.22 -1.67 8.24
C LEU A 12 -11.52 -2.94 9.05
N ASP A 13 -11.31 -4.14 8.49
CA ASP A 13 -11.66 -5.41 9.13
C ASP A 13 -13.16 -5.52 9.48
N LEU A 14 -14.01 -5.04 8.57
CA LEU A 14 -15.47 -5.10 8.66
C LEU A 14 -16.03 -6.06 7.60
N PRO A 15 -17.23 -6.63 7.80
CA PRO A 15 -17.91 -7.41 6.76
C PRO A 15 -18.02 -6.63 5.44
N PRO A 16 -17.86 -7.27 4.27
CA PRO A 16 -17.88 -6.59 2.96
C PRO A 16 -19.21 -5.91 2.63
N THR A 17 -20.28 -6.29 3.31
CA THR A 17 -21.64 -5.74 3.18
C THR A 17 -21.94 -4.62 4.17
N THR A 18 -20.96 -4.20 4.99
CA THR A 18 -21.15 -3.16 6.00
C THR A 18 -21.57 -1.84 5.34
N PRO A 19 -22.66 -1.20 5.80
CA PRO A 19 -23.12 0.07 5.25
C PRO A 19 -22.04 1.15 5.32
N VAL A 20 -21.94 1.98 4.27
CA VAL A 20 -20.90 3.03 4.17
C VAL A 20 -20.87 3.96 5.40
N LYS A 21 -22.04 4.30 5.95
CA LYS A 21 -22.15 5.14 7.15
C LYS A 21 -21.43 4.52 8.37
N GLU A 22 -21.55 3.21 8.55
CA GLU A 22 -20.88 2.48 9.64
C GLU A 22 -19.37 2.38 9.41
N GLN A 23 -18.95 2.20 8.15
CA GLN A 23 -17.52 2.24 7.80
C GLN A 23 -16.87 3.59 8.15
N VAL A 24 -17.56 4.71 7.85
CA VAL A 24 -17.08 6.07 8.18
C VAL A 24 -17.05 6.29 9.69
N ALA A 25 -18.06 5.83 10.42
CA ALA A 25 -18.09 5.92 11.88
C ALA A 25 -16.92 5.15 12.52
N GLU A 26 -16.63 3.94 12.03
CA GLU A 26 -15.49 3.16 12.52
C GLU A 26 -14.15 3.81 12.18
N PHE A 27 -14.01 4.36 10.97
CA PHE A 27 -12.83 5.14 10.59
C PHE A 27 -12.61 6.31 11.55
N ALA A 28 -13.64 7.12 11.82
CA ALA A 28 -13.55 8.25 12.75
C ALA A 28 -13.17 7.79 14.17
N ARG A 29 -13.77 6.70 14.66
CA ARG A 29 -13.43 6.12 15.97
C ARG A 29 -11.97 5.69 16.07
N ARG A 30 -11.39 5.12 15.01
CA ARG A 30 -9.96 4.77 14.96
C ARG A 30 -9.08 6.01 14.87
N TRP A 31 -9.54 7.06 14.18
CA TRP A 31 -8.85 8.33 14.03
C TRP A 31 -8.65 9.05 15.37
N GLU A 32 -9.55 8.90 16.34
CA GLU A 32 -9.39 9.46 17.70
C GLU A 32 -8.14 8.96 18.44
N ARG A 33 -7.54 7.84 18.02
CA ARG A 33 -6.28 7.32 18.60
C ARG A 33 -5.04 7.73 17.81
N PHE A 34 -5.19 8.50 16.74
CA PHE A 34 -4.07 9.00 15.96
C PHE A 34 -3.35 10.13 16.72
N PRO A 35 -2.01 10.21 16.70
CA PRO A 35 -1.08 9.31 16.02
C PRO A 35 -0.77 8.03 16.81
N VAL A 36 -0.59 6.93 16.08
CA VAL A 36 -0.08 5.66 16.63
C VAL A 36 1.41 5.54 16.29
N ALA A 37 2.25 5.27 17.28
CA ALA A 37 3.68 5.09 17.07
C ALA A 37 3.97 3.87 16.19
N PRO A 38 4.77 4.01 15.11
CA PRO A 38 5.09 2.89 14.23
C PRO A 38 6.10 1.94 14.88
N GLU A 39 5.93 0.63 14.63
CA GLU A 39 6.92 -0.38 14.98
C GLU A 39 8.01 -0.45 13.89
N ARG A 40 9.28 -0.38 14.29
CA ARG A 40 10.42 -0.64 13.41
C ARG A 40 10.81 -2.11 13.54
N ARG A 41 10.97 -2.79 12.40
CA ARG A 41 11.45 -4.17 12.31
C ARG A 41 12.67 -4.23 11.42
N ASP A 42 13.68 -5.00 11.84
CA ASP A 42 14.93 -5.16 11.10
C ASP A 42 14.77 -6.06 9.86
N ASP A 43 13.82 -7.01 9.90
CA ASP A 43 13.54 -7.96 8.82
C ASP A 43 12.08 -7.91 8.35
N PRO A 44 11.63 -6.82 7.69
CA PRO A 44 10.28 -6.75 7.16
C PRO A 44 10.16 -7.58 5.86
N PRO A 45 9.06 -8.33 5.65
CA PRO A 45 8.92 -9.25 4.51
C PRO A 45 9.09 -8.61 3.13
N PHE A 46 8.77 -7.31 2.99
CA PHE A 46 8.93 -6.59 1.74
C PHE A 46 10.39 -6.23 1.42
N ALA A 47 11.31 -6.23 2.39
CA ALA A 47 12.70 -5.83 2.19
C ALA A 47 13.52 -6.85 1.36
N GLY A 48 13.05 -8.10 1.25
CA GLY A 48 13.68 -9.10 0.38
C GLY A 48 13.58 -8.78 -1.12
N ASN A 49 12.65 -7.91 -1.52
CA ASN A 49 12.43 -7.54 -2.90
C ASN A 49 13.39 -6.42 -3.33
N THR A 50 14.68 -6.75 -3.48
CA THR A 50 15.70 -5.82 -3.96
C THR A 50 15.86 -5.93 -5.48
N TRP A 51 15.69 -4.84 -6.22
CA TRP A 51 16.11 -4.79 -7.62
C TRP A 51 17.59 -4.41 -7.68
N ARG A 52 18.45 -5.34 -8.10
CA ARG A 52 19.79 -4.97 -8.55
C ARG A 52 19.68 -4.40 -9.95
N ALA A 53 20.06 -3.14 -10.12
CA ALA A 53 20.29 -2.59 -11.45
C ALA A 53 21.27 -3.51 -12.17
N ARG A 54 20.87 -4.12 -13.29
CA ARG A 54 21.83 -4.73 -14.21
C ARG A 54 22.72 -3.59 -14.67
N THR A 55 23.98 -3.58 -14.24
CA THR A 55 25.04 -2.90 -14.99
C THR A 55 25.22 -3.68 -16.28
N SER A 56 24.29 -3.52 -17.23
CA SER A 56 24.65 -3.71 -18.62
C SER A 56 25.63 -2.59 -18.90
N THR A 57 26.91 -2.91 -19.00
CA THR A 57 27.84 -2.08 -19.76
C THR A 57 27.14 -1.81 -21.08
N CYS A 58 26.74 -0.55 -21.29
CA CYS A 58 26.21 -0.10 -22.56
C CYS A 58 27.36 -0.13 -23.56
N SER A 59 27.71 -1.32 -24.03
CA SER A 59 28.65 -1.49 -25.11
C SER A 59 27.84 -1.46 -26.40
N GLY A 60 27.50 -0.24 -26.83
CA GLY A 60 27.38 0.03 -28.26
C GLY A 60 25.99 0.16 -28.88
N CYS A 61 25.01 0.84 -28.27
CA CYS A 61 23.83 1.31 -29.01
C CYS A 61 23.31 2.65 -28.48
N CYS A 62 24.16 3.68 -28.46
CA CYS A 62 23.67 5.06 -28.48
C CYS A 62 23.34 5.43 -29.94
N HIS A 63 22.08 5.35 -30.31
CA HIS A 63 21.55 6.15 -31.43
C HIS A 63 20.46 7.06 -30.85
N CYS A 64 20.91 8.21 -30.36
CA CYS A 64 20.03 9.35 -30.13
C CYS A 64 20.11 10.20 -31.40
N SER A 65 19.07 10.14 -32.24
CA SER A 65 18.88 11.10 -33.33
C SER A 65 18.29 12.40 -32.75
N GLY A 66 18.82 13.53 -33.20
CA GLY A 66 18.44 14.88 -32.75
C GLY A 66 17.14 15.42 -33.34
#